data_AF-A0AAN8LY85-F1
#
_entry.id   AF-A0AAN8LY85-F1
#
_cell.length_a   1.000
_cell.length_b   1.000
_cell.length_c   1.000
_cell.angle_alpha   90.00
_cell.angle_beta   90.00
_cell.angle_gamma   90.00
#
_symmetry.space_group_name_H-M   'P 1'
#
loop_
_entity.id
_entity.type
_entity.pdbx_description
1 polymer ?
#
loop_
_entity_poly.entity_id
_entity_poly.type
_entity_poly.pdbx_seq_one_letter_code
_entity_poly.pdbx_strand_id
1 'polypeptide(L)'
;MEGKQHSLIELLHCFFKDTKESEIFINDDFKVLFIFDGLDECQLPLDFQNNNSLRDVTESTSVDVLLTNLIEGSLLPNALLWITSRPAAANHISPDCVDQVTEVRGFDDPQKEEYFRKRIHSSNMARRNITHMKSSRSLYIMCHIPVFCWIAATVLERLLGGAESGEIPKTLTQMNFHFLIFQTRLRNKKWERS
;
A
#
# COMPACT_ATOMS: atom_id res chain seq x y z
N MET A 1 -0.66 -5.25 -21.49
CA MET A 1 -0.34 -3.90 -21.98
C MET A 1 1.06 -3.83 -22.58
N GLU A 2 1.88 -4.88 -22.51
CA GLU A 2 3.16 -4.94 -23.21
C GLU A 2 2.97 -4.80 -24.73
N GLY A 3 3.66 -3.83 -25.32
CA GLY A 3 3.66 -3.55 -26.76
C GLY A 3 2.59 -2.57 -27.26
N LYS A 4 1.65 -2.12 -26.43
CA LYS A 4 0.69 -1.08 -26.84
C LYS A 4 1.20 0.30 -26.42
N GLN A 5 1.25 1.21 -27.40
CA GLN A 5 1.53 2.61 -27.15
C GLN A 5 0.23 3.34 -26.81
N HIS A 6 0.31 4.22 -25.83
CA HIS A 6 -0.79 5.05 -25.39
C HIS A 6 -0.25 6.43 -25.04
N SER A 7 -1.05 7.47 -25.25
CA SER A 7 -0.75 8.77 -24.65
C SER A 7 -1.17 8.78 -23.19
N LEU A 8 -0.69 9.77 -22.42
CA LEU A 8 -1.10 9.91 -21.01
C LEU A 8 -2.62 10.12 -20.90
N ILE A 9 -3.19 10.93 -21.78
CA ILE A 9 -4.63 11.20 -21.84
C ILE A 9 -5.42 9.92 -22.16
N GLU A 10 -4.95 9.12 -23.12
CA GLU A 10 -5.61 7.86 -23.46
C GLU A 10 -5.60 6.86 -22.30
N LEU A 11 -4.47 6.75 -21.58
CA LEU A 11 -4.38 5.88 -20.40
C LEU A 11 -5.36 6.32 -19.32
N LEU A 12 -5.44 7.62 -19.03
CA LEU A 12 -6.32 8.13 -17.99
C LEU A 12 -7.79 7.94 -18.38
N HIS A 13 -8.17 8.25 -19.62
CA HIS A 13 -9.52 7.98 -20.12
C HIS A 13 -9.91 6.49 -20.08
N CYS A 14 -8.96 5.56 -20.21
CA CYS A 14 -9.25 4.13 -20.07
C CYS A 14 -9.74 3.76 -18.66
N PHE A 15 -9.23 4.44 -17.63
CA PHE A 15 -9.57 4.18 -16.23
C PHE A 15 -10.65 5.13 -15.68
N PHE A 16 -10.73 6.35 -16.22
CA PHE A 16 -11.61 7.42 -15.75
C PHE A 16 -12.43 7.99 -16.92
N LYS A 17 -13.47 7.27 -17.36
CA LYS A 17 -14.21 7.62 -18.59
C LYS A 17 -14.99 8.93 -18.55
N ASP A 18 -15.24 9.48 -17.36
CA ASP A 18 -16.12 10.64 -17.14
C ASP A 18 -15.36 11.95 -16.87
N THR A 19 -14.03 11.93 -16.95
CA THR A 19 -13.21 13.10 -16.69
C THR A 19 -12.98 13.93 -17.95
N LYS A 20 -12.65 15.21 -17.76
CA LYS A 20 -12.19 16.09 -18.83
C LYS A 20 -10.66 16.19 -18.77
N GLU A 21 -9.98 15.05 -18.79
CA GLU A 21 -8.54 14.94 -18.56
C GLU A 21 -7.72 15.85 -19.45
N SER A 22 -8.11 15.94 -20.72
CA SER A 22 -7.50 16.88 -21.67
C SER A 22 -7.59 18.33 -21.19
N GLU A 23 -8.71 18.78 -20.61
CA GLU A 23 -8.80 20.14 -20.02
C GLU A 23 -7.92 20.27 -18.77
N ILE A 24 -7.77 19.22 -17.96
CA ILE A 24 -6.99 19.26 -16.69
C ILE A 24 -5.48 19.38 -16.96
N PHE A 25 -4.97 18.67 -17.96
CA PHE A 25 -3.53 18.64 -18.27
C PHE A 25 -3.08 19.69 -19.26
N ILE A 26 -4.02 20.29 -20.01
CA ILE A 26 -3.74 21.38 -20.95
C ILE A 26 -3.91 22.75 -20.28
N ASN A 27 -4.76 22.85 -19.25
CA ASN A 27 -4.98 24.10 -18.53
C ASN A 27 -4.15 24.17 -17.24
N ASP A 28 -3.25 25.15 -17.16
CA ASP A 28 -2.37 25.42 -16.00
C ASP A 28 -3.12 25.83 -14.71
N ASP A 29 -4.44 26.01 -14.76
CA ASP A 29 -5.27 26.34 -13.59
C ASP A 29 -5.37 25.18 -12.58
N PHE A 30 -5.03 23.94 -12.97
CA PHE A 30 -5.19 22.76 -12.13
C PHE A 30 -3.87 22.30 -11.50
N LYS A 31 -3.90 22.08 -10.18
CA LYS A 31 -2.81 21.39 -9.47
C LYS A 31 -3.03 19.89 -9.53
N VAL A 32 -2.11 19.19 -10.17
CA VAL A 32 -2.16 17.73 -10.33
C VAL A 32 -1.21 17.06 -9.34
N LEU A 33 -1.66 15.97 -8.72
CA LEU A 33 -0.83 15.06 -7.92
C LEU A 33 -1.01 13.63 -8.44
N PHE A 34 0.09 13.00 -8.84
CA PHE A 34 0.14 11.57 -9.14
C PHE A 34 0.61 10.79 -7.91
N ILE A 35 -0.11 9.73 -7.57
CA ILE A 35 0.29 8.79 -6.51
C ILE A 35 0.60 7.45 -7.17
N PHE A 36 1.87 7.07 -7.19
CA PHE A 36 2.33 5.76 -7.66
C PHE A 36 2.51 4.85 -6.46
N ASP A 37 1.55 3.96 -6.26
CA ASP A 37 1.55 3.01 -5.15
C ASP A 37 2.24 1.70 -5.56
N GLY A 38 3.25 1.27 -4.81
CA GLY A 38 3.91 -0.02 -5.01
C GLY A 38 4.92 -0.05 -6.16
N LEU A 39 5.84 0.91 -6.22
CA LEU A 39 6.93 0.92 -7.22
C LEU A 39 7.72 -0.40 -7.28
N ASP A 40 7.86 -1.09 -6.14
CA ASP A 40 8.55 -2.38 -6.06
C ASP A 40 7.82 -3.55 -6.75
N GLU A 41 6.56 -3.36 -7.14
CA GLU A 41 5.80 -4.29 -7.98
C GLU A 41 5.82 -3.89 -9.46
N CYS A 42 6.38 -2.71 -9.77
CA CYS A 42 6.56 -2.26 -11.14
C CYS A 42 7.64 -3.09 -11.82
N GLN A 43 7.26 -3.76 -12.91
CA GLN A 43 8.15 -4.61 -13.71
C GLN A 43 8.78 -3.86 -14.89
N LEU A 44 8.41 -2.58 -15.07
CA LEU A 44 8.99 -1.75 -16.12
C LEU A 44 10.45 -1.40 -15.77
N PRO A 45 11.33 -1.28 -16.77
CA PRO A 45 12.74 -1.02 -16.54
C PRO A 45 13.02 0.37 -15.94
N LEU A 46 12.11 1.33 -16.13
CA LEU A 46 12.26 2.74 -15.78
C LEU A 46 13.58 3.28 -16.32
N ASP A 47 13.77 3.17 -17.63
CA ASP A 47 15.03 3.50 -18.28
C ASP A 47 15.17 5.02 -18.50
N PHE A 48 15.49 5.73 -17.41
CA PHE A 48 15.75 7.18 -17.42
C PHE A 48 16.87 7.60 -18.38
N GLN A 49 17.76 6.69 -18.79
CA GLN A 49 18.90 7.05 -19.66
C GLN A 49 18.57 6.93 -21.15
N ASN A 50 17.80 5.91 -21.53
CA ASN A 50 17.53 5.63 -22.95
C ASN A 50 16.13 6.05 -23.40
N ASN A 51 15.21 6.35 -22.48
CA ASN A 51 13.89 6.82 -22.85
C ASN A 51 13.95 8.22 -23.47
N ASN A 52 13.21 8.39 -24.56
CA ASN A 52 13.14 9.68 -25.25
C ASN A 52 12.42 10.70 -24.35
N SER A 53 12.88 11.95 -24.40
CA SER A 53 12.17 13.06 -23.77
C SER A 53 10.80 13.25 -24.42
N LEU A 54 9.77 13.30 -23.59
CA LEU A 54 8.39 13.54 -23.95
C LEU A 54 7.87 14.77 -23.21
N ARG A 55 7.20 15.67 -23.94
CA ARG A 55 6.59 16.89 -23.36
C ARG A 55 5.11 17.02 -23.67
N ASP A 56 4.64 16.34 -24.71
CA ASP A 56 3.25 16.37 -25.13
C ASP A 56 2.47 15.20 -24.53
N VAL A 57 1.42 15.51 -23.77
CA VAL A 57 0.55 14.53 -23.12
C VAL A 57 -0.35 13.76 -24.09
N THR A 58 -0.46 14.23 -25.34
CA THR A 58 -1.23 13.59 -26.42
C THR A 58 -0.40 12.63 -27.26
N GLU A 59 0.93 12.66 -27.14
CA GLU A 59 1.82 11.78 -27.90
C GLU A 59 1.77 10.34 -27.36
N SER A 60 1.49 9.39 -28.25
CA SER A 60 1.43 7.97 -27.89
C SER A 60 2.82 7.35 -27.77
N THR A 61 3.11 6.75 -26.62
CA THR A 61 4.40 6.11 -26.35
C THR A 61 4.24 4.90 -25.40
N SER A 62 5.34 4.27 -24.99
CA SER A 62 5.29 3.20 -23.99
C SER A 62 5.00 3.76 -22.60
N VAL A 63 4.42 2.94 -21.73
CA VAL A 63 4.16 3.31 -20.32
C VAL A 63 5.48 3.61 -19.58
N ASP A 64 6.56 2.93 -19.95
CA ASP A 64 7.90 3.18 -19.37
C ASP A 64 8.40 4.60 -19.68
N VAL A 65 8.26 5.04 -20.94
CA VAL A 65 8.60 6.40 -21.36
C VAL A 65 7.69 7.41 -20.67
N LEU A 66 6.38 7.15 -20.54
CA LEU A 66 5.48 8.05 -19.81
C LEU A 66 5.89 8.21 -18.34
N LEU A 67 6.16 7.11 -17.64
CA LEU A 67 6.51 7.15 -16.22
C LEU A 67 7.84 7.85 -15.97
N THR A 68 8.88 7.52 -16.74
CA THR A 68 10.19 8.17 -16.62
C THR A 68 10.09 9.67 -16.86
N ASN A 69 9.37 10.11 -17.90
CA ASN A 69 9.19 11.53 -18.19
C ASN A 69 8.29 12.26 -17.17
N LEU A 70 7.30 11.60 -16.56
CA LEU A 70 6.55 12.17 -15.43
C LEU A 70 7.43 12.35 -14.20
N ILE A 71 8.30 11.37 -13.92
CA ILE A 71 9.19 11.38 -12.75
C ILE A 71 10.32 12.40 -12.92
N GLU A 72 10.88 12.53 -14.12
CA GLU A 72 11.86 13.57 -14.44
C GLU A 72 11.25 14.98 -14.53
N GLY A 73 9.92 15.07 -14.65
CA GLY A 73 9.20 16.33 -14.82
C GLY A 73 9.28 16.92 -16.22
N SER A 74 9.77 16.18 -17.22
CA SER A 74 9.72 16.59 -18.63
C SER A 74 8.29 16.55 -19.18
N LEU A 75 7.49 15.59 -18.73
CA LEU A 75 6.05 15.52 -18.97
C LEU A 75 5.31 16.08 -17.74
N LEU A 76 4.51 17.14 -17.93
CA LEU A 76 3.79 17.84 -16.86
C LEU A 76 4.70 18.38 -15.73
N PRO A 77 5.58 19.37 -16.02
CA PRO A 77 6.57 19.88 -15.05
C PRO A 77 5.97 20.47 -13.76
N ASN A 78 4.70 20.86 -13.77
CA ASN A 78 4.01 21.42 -12.61
C ASN A 78 3.28 20.37 -11.76
N ALA A 79 3.26 19.10 -12.19
CA ALA A 79 2.62 18.03 -11.44
C ALA A 79 3.46 17.61 -10.24
N LEU A 80 2.79 17.28 -9.14
CA LEU A 80 3.42 16.68 -7.97
C LEU A 80 3.38 15.16 -8.09
N LEU A 81 4.39 14.49 -7.56
CA LEU A 81 4.46 13.03 -7.51
C LEU A 81 4.67 12.54 -6.08
N TRP A 82 3.91 11.52 -5.69
CA TRP A 82 4.11 10.74 -4.47
C TRP A 82 4.28 9.28 -4.83
N ILE A 83 5.44 8.71 -4.53
CA ILE A 83 5.75 7.31 -4.82
C ILE A 83 5.86 6.53 -3.51
N THR A 84 5.15 5.41 -3.40
CA THR A 84 5.36 4.43 -2.32
C THR A 84 6.16 3.24 -2.85
N SER A 85 7.07 2.73 -2.04
CA SER A 85 7.91 1.59 -2.43
C SER A 85 8.48 0.89 -1.20
N ARG A 86 8.78 -0.41 -1.34
CA ARG A 86 9.77 -1.04 -0.47
C ARG A 86 11.15 -0.40 -0.65
N PRO A 87 11.96 -0.23 0.42
CA PRO A 87 13.26 0.44 0.32
C PRO A 87 14.19 -0.12 -0.76
N ALA A 88 14.09 -1.43 -1.05
CA ALA A 88 14.93 -2.12 -2.02
C ALA A 88 14.68 -1.72 -3.48
N ALA A 89 13.54 -1.11 -3.82
CA ALA A 89 13.23 -0.65 -5.17
C ALA A 89 13.21 0.87 -5.31
N ALA A 90 13.34 1.61 -4.20
CA ALA A 90 13.39 3.08 -4.23
C ALA A 90 14.60 3.61 -5.01
N ASN A 91 15.68 2.84 -5.08
CA ASN A 91 16.88 3.14 -5.87
C ASN A 91 16.68 3.01 -7.40
N HIS A 92 15.53 2.52 -7.86
CA HIS A 92 15.19 2.57 -9.29
C HIS A 92 14.90 4.00 -9.74
N ILE A 93 14.53 4.90 -8.83
CA ILE A 93 14.33 6.31 -9.12
C ILE A 93 15.67 7.04 -9.02
N SER A 94 15.98 7.86 -10.03
CA SER A 94 17.16 8.73 -9.99
C SER A 94 17.09 9.67 -8.78
N PRO A 95 18.15 9.79 -7.96
CA PRO A 95 18.18 10.73 -6.83
C PRO A 95 17.95 12.19 -7.25
N ASP A 96 18.30 12.54 -8.48
CA ASP A 96 18.11 13.89 -9.03
C ASP A 96 16.63 14.24 -9.24
N CYS A 97 15.74 13.24 -9.24
CA CYS A 97 14.29 13.40 -9.38
C CYS A 97 13.56 13.38 -8.02
N VAL A 98 14.28 13.39 -6.89
CA VAL A 98 13.69 13.19 -5.56
C VAL A 98 13.88 14.42 -4.67
N ASP A 99 12.79 15.14 -4.41
CA ASP A 99 12.79 16.28 -3.49
C ASP A 99 12.80 15.86 -2.01
N GLN A 100 12.05 14.83 -1.66
CA GLN A 100 11.87 14.38 -0.27
C GLN A 100 11.70 12.86 -0.17
N VAL A 101 12.35 12.28 0.84
CA VAL A 101 12.18 10.87 1.22
C VAL A 101 11.61 10.80 2.63
N THR A 102 10.55 10.02 2.81
CA THR A 102 9.97 9.73 4.13
C THR A 102 9.93 8.23 4.37
N GLU A 103 10.52 7.78 5.48
CA GLU A 103 10.49 6.37 5.88
C GLU A 103 9.29 6.10 6.81
N VAL A 104 8.39 5.20 6.39
CA VAL A 104 7.28 4.75 7.24
C VAL A 104 7.77 3.66 8.18
N ARG A 105 8.00 4.01 9.45
CA ARG A 105 8.57 3.12 10.46
C ARG A 105 7.57 2.25 11.21
N GLY A 106 6.26 2.42 11.00
CA GLY A 106 5.24 1.65 11.75
C GLY A 106 4.97 2.21 13.14
N PHE A 107 4.52 1.36 14.07
CA PHE A 107 4.00 1.75 15.38
C PHE A 107 5.04 1.71 16.49
N ASP A 108 5.12 2.78 17.27
CA ASP A 108 5.75 2.76 18.59
C ASP A 108 4.92 2.01 19.64
N ASP A 109 5.47 1.84 20.84
CA ASP A 109 4.85 1.07 21.91
C ASP A 109 3.46 1.63 22.34
N PRO A 110 3.29 2.95 22.55
CA PRO A 110 1.99 3.55 22.78
C PRO A 110 0.98 3.31 21.65
N GLN A 111 1.40 3.48 20.38
CA GLN A 111 0.56 3.33 19.19
C GLN A 111 0.08 1.89 19.01
N LYS A 112 0.92 0.90 19.35
CA LYS A 112 0.48 -0.51 19.38
C LYS A 112 -0.73 -0.67 20.29
N GLU A 113 -0.65 -0.20 21.52
CA GLU A 113 -1.75 -0.35 22.49
C GLU A 113 -2.99 0.44 22.08
N GLU A 114 -2.79 1.66 21.57
CA GLU A 114 -3.87 2.49 21.04
C GLU A 114 -4.61 1.78 19.90
N TYR A 115 -3.88 1.11 19.00
CA TYR A 115 -4.49 0.31 17.94
C TYR A 115 -5.45 -0.76 18.51
N PHE A 116 -5.00 -1.56 19.48
CA PHE A 116 -5.87 -2.59 20.09
C PHE A 116 -7.08 -1.98 20.80
N ARG A 117 -6.92 -0.84 21.49
CA ARG A 117 -8.03 -0.13 22.16
C ARG A 117 -9.06 0.39 21.17
N LYS A 118 -8.62 0.93 20.02
CA LYS A 118 -9.52 1.43 18.97
C LYS A 118 -10.19 0.30 18.19
N ARG A 119 -9.46 -0.80 17.96
CA ARG A 119 -9.91 -1.89 17.08
C ARG A 119 -10.88 -2.87 17.76
N ILE A 120 -10.74 -3.09 19.07
CA ILE A 120 -11.53 -4.05 19.85
C ILE A 120 -12.57 -3.28 20.67
N HIS A 121 -13.86 -3.50 20.38
CA HIS A 121 -14.96 -2.75 21.01
C HIS A 121 -15.03 -2.92 22.53
N SER A 122 -14.75 -4.12 23.04
CA SER A 122 -14.81 -4.39 24.48
C SER A 122 -13.50 -4.00 25.16
N SER A 123 -13.57 -3.00 26.06
CA SER A 123 -12.43 -2.54 26.88
C SER A 123 -11.73 -3.69 27.61
N ASN A 124 -12.47 -4.63 28.20
CA ASN A 124 -11.87 -5.76 28.90
C ASN A 124 -11.17 -6.72 27.93
N MET A 125 -11.73 -6.93 26.74
CA MET A 125 -11.09 -7.74 25.69
C MET A 125 -9.83 -7.05 25.17
N ALA A 126 -9.88 -5.76 24.88
CA ALA A 126 -8.72 -4.98 24.45
C ALA A 126 -7.59 -5.09 25.47
N ARG A 127 -7.90 -4.93 26.77
CA ARG A 127 -6.92 -5.10 27.86
C ARG A 127 -6.32 -6.50 27.88
N ARG A 128 -7.13 -7.57 27.78
CA ARG A 128 -6.63 -8.95 27.74
C ARG A 128 -5.71 -9.20 26.54
N ASN A 129 -6.07 -8.67 25.37
CA ASN A 129 -5.27 -8.77 24.15
C ASN A 129 -3.93 -8.06 24.31
N ILE A 130 -3.93 -6.82 24.82
CA ILE A 130 -2.71 -6.04 25.10
C ILE A 130 -1.83 -6.77 26.11
N THR A 131 -2.40 -7.31 27.19
CA THR A 131 -1.64 -8.07 28.19
C THR A 131 -0.99 -9.31 27.58
N HIS A 132 -1.71 -10.06 26.75
CA HIS A 132 -1.14 -11.23 26.06
C HIS A 132 -0.07 -10.83 25.04
N MET A 133 -0.29 -9.75 24.30
CA MET A 133 0.71 -9.21 23.38
C MET A 133 2.00 -8.84 24.11
N LYS A 134 1.90 -8.17 25.26
CA LYS A 134 3.07 -7.79 26.09
C LYS A 134 3.76 -8.98 26.75
N SER A 135 3.04 -10.06 27.06
CA SER A 135 3.65 -11.25 27.67
C SER A 135 4.50 -12.04 26.68
N SER A 136 4.26 -11.89 25.37
CA SER A 136 5.09 -12.45 24.30
C SER A 136 5.97 -11.39 23.66
N ARG A 137 7.26 -11.38 24.03
CA ARG A 137 8.26 -10.45 23.46
C ARG A 137 8.30 -10.48 21.93
N SER A 138 8.23 -11.66 21.32
CA SER A 138 8.27 -11.81 19.87
C SER A 138 7.06 -11.15 19.21
N LEU A 139 5.84 -11.45 19.70
CA LEU A 139 4.62 -10.84 19.17
C LEU A 139 4.63 -9.31 19.34
N TYR A 140 5.05 -8.83 20.52
CA TYR A 140 5.09 -7.40 20.81
C TYR A 140 6.05 -6.62 19.90
N ILE A 141 7.23 -7.18 19.60
CA ILE A 141 8.19 -6.58 18.68
C ILE A 141 7.61 -6.54 17.26
N MET A 142 6.99 -7.63 16.81
CA MET A 142 6.44 -7.70 15.45
C MET A 142 5.28 -6.73 15.22
N CYS A 143 4.48 -6.45 16.24
CA CYS A 143 3.41 -5.44 16.16
C CYS A 143 3.91 -4.00 15.95
N HIS A 144 5.21 -3.79 15.82
CA HIS A 144 5.74 -2.59 15.20
C HIS A 144 5.21 -2.40 13.77
N ILE A 145 5.00 -3.47 13.00
CA ILE A 145 4.42 -3.37 11.66
C ILE A 145 2.88 -3.42 11.79
N PRO A 146 2.13 -2.40 11.31
CA PRO A 146 0.68 -2.29 11.52
C PRO A 146 -0.15 -3.50 11.09
N VAL A 147 0.25 -4.19 10.02
CA VAL A 147 -0.46 -5.41 9.56
C VAL A 147 -0.45 -6.51 10.61
N PHE A 148 0.63 -6.63 11.41
CA PHE A 148 0.71 -7.62 12.46
C PHE A 148 -0.14 -7.25 13.68
N CYS A 149 -0.30 -5.96 13.99
CA CYS A 149 -1.30 -5.50 14.96
C CYS A 149 -2.71 -5.93 14.56
N TRP A 150 -3.07 -5.77 13.29
CA TRP A 150 -4.38 -6.17 12.77
C TRP A 150 -4.61 -7.68 12.84
N ILE A 151 -3.61 -8.46 12.40
CA ILE A 151 -3.65 -9.93 12.45
C ILE A 151 -3.80 -10.39 13.90
N ALA A 152 -2.94 -9.88 14.80
CA ALA A 152 -2.97 -10.25 16.21
C ALA A 152 -4.30 -9.87 16.87
N ALA A 153 -4.82 -8.67 16.65
CA ALA A 153 -6.13 -8.26 17.17
C ALA A 153 -7.23 -9.20 16.69
N THR A 154 -7.25 -9.54 15.40
CA THR A 154 -8.27 -10.43 14.83
C THR A 154 -8.20 -11.85 15.42
N VAL A 155 -7.00 -12.41 15.55
CA VAL A 155 -6.81 -13.78 16.05
C VAL A 155 -7.06 -13.87 17.56
N LEU A 156 -6.48 -12.97 18.34
CA LEU A 156 -6.59 -12.97 19.78
C LEU A 156 -8.00 -12.60 20.25
N GLU A 157 -8.71 -11.69 19.57
CA GLU A 157 -10.11 -11.38 19.89
C GLU A 157 -11.00 -12.62 19.78
N ARG A 158 -10.80 -13.44 18.74
CA ARG A 158 -11.59 -14.66 18.52
C ARG A 158 -11.28 -15.76 19.53
N LEU A 159 -10.00 -16.02 19.79
CA LEU A 159 -9.57 -17.07 20.71
C LEU A 159 -9.87 -16.70 22.18
N LEU A 160 -9.54 -15.47 22.60
CA LEU A 160 -9.79 -15.02 23.97
C LEU A 160 -11.28 -14.72 24.24
N GLY A 161 -12.04 -14.40 23.19
CA GLY A 161 -13.48 -14.15 23.23
C GLY A 161 -14.32 -15.43 23.17
N GLY A 162 -13.70 -16.60 22.97
CA GLY A 162 -14.38 -17.89 22.92
C GLY A 162 -15.19 -18.13 21.63
N ALA A 163 -15.05 -17.28 20.62
CA ALA A 163 -15.66 -17.49 19.30
C ALA A 163 -15.02 -18.67 18.55
N GLU A 164 -13.77 -18.99 18.90
CA GLU A 164 -12.99 -20.09 18.37
C GLU A 164 -12.20 -20.74 19.52
N SER A 165 -12.00 -22.05 19.48
CA SER A 165 -11.19 -22.79 20.45
C SER A 165 -9.81 -23.12 19.87
N GLY A 166 -8.76 -23.06 20.70
CA GLY A 166 -7.40 -23.37 20.26
C GLY A 166 -6.33 -22.86 21.24
N GLU A 167 -5.08 -23.30 21.04
CA GLU A 167 -3.94 -22.76 21.77
C GLU A 167 -3.74 -21.28 21.39
N ILE A 168 -3.45 -20.43 22.39
CA ILE A 168 -3.19 -19.03 22.13
C ILE A 168 -1.81 -18.90 21.47
N PRO A 169 -1.72 -18.28 20.27
CA PRO A 169 -0.47 -18.18 19.54
C PRO A 169 0.59 -17.40 20.34
N LYS A 170 1.83 -17.90 20.27
CA LYS A 170 3.02 -17.30 20.88
C LYS A 170 4.04 -16.86 19.82
N THR A 171 3.88 -17.33 18.58
CA THR A 171 4.80 -17.05 17.46
C THR A 171 4.07 -16.48 16.26
N LEU A 172 4.83 -15.88 15.33
CA LEU A 172 4.31 -15.34 14.07
C LEU A 172 3.63 -16.42 13.23
N THR A 173 4.30 -17.57 13.09
CA THR A 173 3.80 -18.68 12.28
C THR A 173 2.47 -19.18 12.81
N GLN A 174 2.34 -19.33 14.15
CA GLN A 174 1.07 -19.69 14.77
C GLN A 174 0.01 -18.61 14.50
N MET A 175 0.36 -17.34 14.66
CA MET A 175 -0.58 -16.22 14.42
C MET A 175 -1.09 -16.23 12.97
N ASN A 176 -0.20 -16.38 11.98
CA ASN A 176 -0.55 -16.47 10.57
C ASN A 176 -1.37 -17.73 10.26
N PHE A 177 -1.02 -18.86 10.85
CA PHE A 177 -1.77 -20.11 10.68
C PHE A 177 -3.22 -19.99 11.18
N HIS A 178 -3.40 -19.50 12.41
CA HIS A 178 -4.74 -19.23 12.95
C HIS A 178 -5.51 -18.22 12.10
N PHE A 179 -4.85 -17.16 11.65
CA PHE A 179 -5.46 -16.15 10.79
C PHE A 179 -5.94 -16.74 9.46
N LEU A 180 -5.11 -17.55 8.78
CA LEU A 180 -5.49 -18.23 7.54
C LEU A 180 -6.66 -19.18 7.71
N ILE A 181 -6.70 -19.94 8.82
CA ILE A 181 -7.83 -20.81 9.15
C ILE A 181 -9.11 -19.98 9.30
N PHE A 182 -9.03 -18.89 10.06
CA PHE A 182 -10.18 -18.01 10.29
C PHE A 182 -10.68 -17.36 9.01
N GLN A 183 -9.79 -16.87 8.16
CA GLN A 183 -10.17 -16.31 6.86
C GLN A 183 -10.80 -17.36 5.95
N THR A 184 -10.25 -18.58 5.90
CA THR A 184 -10.81 -19.67 5.10
C THR A 184 -12.23 -20.04 5.56
N ARG A 185 -12.47 -20.15 6.87
CA ARG A 185 -13.80 -20.44 7.42
C ARG A 185 -14.81 -19.33 7.15
N LEU A 186 -14.40 -18.07 7.30
CA LEU A 186 -15.26 -16.91 6.99
C LEU A 186 -15.65 -16.90 5.52
N ARG A 187 -14.69 -17.16 4.63
CA ARG A 187 -14.93 -17.27 3.20
C ARG A 187 -15.96 -18.36 2.91
N ASN A 188 -15.80 -19.58 3.43
CA ASN A 188 -16.74 -20.67 3.20
C ASN A 188 -18.17 -20.33 3.66
N LYS A 189 -18.34 -19.73 4.85
CA LYS A 189 -19.66 -19.28 5.32
C LYS A 189 -20.30 -18.23 4.43
N LYS A 190 -19.52 -17.40 3.72
CA LYS A 190 -20.03 -16.40 2.78
C LYS A 190 -20.52 -17.06 1.48
N TRP A 191 -19.81 -18.07 1.00
CA TRP A 191 -20.20 -18.85 -0.18
C TRP A 191 -21.43 -19.73 0.06
N GLU A 192 -21.55 -20.35 1.24
CA GLU A 192 -22.74 -21.13 1.62
C GLU A 192 -24.01 -20.28 1.81
N ARG A 193 -23.87 -18.95 1.91
CA ARG A 193 -24.97 -18.00 2.08
C ARG A 193 -25.31 -17.21 0.80
N SER A 194 -24.59 -17.46 -0.30
CA SER A 194 -24.82 -16.85 -1.62
C SER A 194 -25.47 -17.87 -2.55
#